data_AF-A0A832UY11-F1
#
_entry.id   AF-A0A832UY11-F1
#
_cell.length_a   1.000
_cell.length_b   1.000
_cell.length_c   1.000
_cell.angle_alpha   90.00
_cell.angle_beta   90.00
_cell.angle_gamma   90.00
#
_symmetry.space_group_name_H-M   'P 1'
#
loop_
_entity.id
_entity.type
_entity.pdbx_description
1 polymer ?
#
loop_
_entity_poly.entity_id
_entity_poly.type
_entity_poly.pdbx_seq_one_letter_code
_entity_poly.pdbx_strand_id
1 'polypeptide(L)'
;MKVIFAAVAVFLVSAMALSAHQMANAQQETTEEFIFANDFNFEKTLESCTPESGPQKNFISPNNPLITSQAILLMDNGQNDFEKLKSAFDFASKNIDYKVYGNWRYASEVLETKSGDCTDKSVLLVSMLEKYGIESYVITGKKVNDYSHAWVAAKIDNKWLQIDPTAGDLNFVYDCLADENCTYHNNYEIESVFNEREVLKCGN
;
A
#
# COMPACT_ATOMS: atom_id res chain seq x y z
N MET A 1 51.41 -44.83 16.19
CA MET A 1 50.87 -44.70 14.83
C MET A 1 49.74 -45.72 14.62
N LYS A 2 48.48 -45.31 14.84
CA LYS A 2 47.26 -45.72 14.10
C LYS A 2 46.03 -45.08 14.75
N VAL A 3 45.07 -44.80 13.90
CA VAL A 3 44.01 -43.79 13.96
C VAL A 3 42.65 -44.48 14.16
N ILE A 4 41.83 -43.91 15.07
CA ILE A 4 40.34 -43.73 15.12
C ILE A 4 39.38 -44.89 14.74
N PHE A 5 38.36 -45.11 15.58
CA PHE A 5 36.90 -45.14 15.26
C PHE A 5 36.14 -44.93 16.60
N ALA A 6 35.58 -43.74 16.89
CA ALA A 6 34.23 -43.24 16.55
C ALA A 6 33.08 -44.05 17.19
N ALA A 7 32.48 -43.49 18.24
CA ALA A 7 31.14 -43.84 18.72
C ALA A 7 30.23 -42.61 18.53
N VAL A 8 29.17 -42.81 17.76
CA VAL A 8 28.17 -41.82 17.37
C VAL A 8 27.30 -41.49 18.58
N ALA A 9 27.28 -40.22 19.00
CA ALA A 9 26.26 -39.69 19.90
C ALA A 9 25.17 -39.04 19.04
N VAL A 10 24.00 -39.66 19.03
CA VAL A 10 22.79 -39.12 18.39
C VAL A 10 22.30 -37.95 19.26
N PHE A 11 22.47 -36.72 18.78
CA PHE A 11 21.78 -35.58 19.35
C PHE A 11 20.36 -35.53 18.79
N LEU A 12 19.40 -35.95 19.61
CA LEU A 12 17.99 -35.62 19.42
C LEU A 12 17.83 -34.11 19.60
N VAL A 13 17.67 -33.38 18.51
CA VAL A 13 17.21 -31.99 18.57
C VAL A 13 15.74 -32.03 18.96
N SER A 14 15.45 -31.66 20.20
CA SER A 14 14.10 -31.37 20.66
C SER A 14 13.56 -30.19 19.85
N ALA A 15 12.60 -30.45 18.97
CA ALA A 15 11.76 -29.41 18.40
C ALA A 15 10.91 -28.83 19.54
N MET A 16 11.38 -27.73 20.12
CA MET A 16 10.53 -26.91 20.98
C MET A 16 9.43 -26.35 20.08
N ALA A 17 8.19 -26.80 20.28
CA ALA A 17 7.03 -26.14 19.73
C ALA A 17 6.99 -24.72 20.29
N LEU A 18 7.33 -23.72 19.47
CA LEU A 18 7.11 -22.32 19.83
C LEU A 18 5.62 -22.15 20.13
N SER A 19 5.31 -21.51 21.25
CA SER A 19 3.92 -21.20 21.59
C SER A 19 3.31 -20.26 20.53
N ALA A 20 2.00 -20.35 20.30
CA ALA A 20 1.30 -19.46 19.36
C ALA A 20 1.55 -17.97 19.63
N HIS A 21 1.82 -17.61 20.89
CA HIS A 21 2.17 -16.24 21.27
C HIS A 21 3.58 -15.83 20.84
N GLN A 22 4.56 -16.74 20.91
CA GLN A 22 5.91 -16.49 20.40
C GLN A 22 5.95 -16.46 18.86
N MET A 23 5.10 -17.25 18.20
CA MET A 23 4.96 -17.18 16.74
C MET A 23 4.28 -15.88 16.31
N ALA A 24 3.23 -15.43 17.01
CA ALA A 24 2.59 -14.14 16.75
C ALA A 24 3.54 -12.95 16.95
N ASN A 25 4.35 -12.98 18.01
CA ASN A 25 5.33 -11.92 18.26
C ASN A 25 6.46 -11.91 17.21
N ALA A 26 6.96 -13.08 16.81
CA ALA A 26 7.98 -13.16 15.76
C ALA A 26 7.43 -12.70 14.38
N GLN A 27 6.18 -13.05 14.08
CA GLN A 27 5.51 -12.64 12.85
C GLN A 27 5.19 -11.14 12.83
N GLN A 28 4.92 -10.54 14.00
CA GLN A 28 4.80 -9.09 14.18
C GLN A 28 6.15 -8.37 14.03
N GLU A 29 7.24 -8.93 14.57
CA GLU A 29 8.58 -8.36 14.46
C GLU A 29 9.07 -8.31 13.01
N THR A 30 8.82 -9.37 12.21
CA THR A 30 9.18 -9.43 10.80
C THR A 30 8.30 -8.52 9.92
N THR A 31 7.01 -8.40 10.21
CA THR A 31 6.14 -7.41 9.54
C THR A 31 6.62 -6.00 9.82
N GLU A 32 6.98 -5.69 11.07
CA GLU A 32 7.45 -4.37 11.44
C GLU A 32 8.78 -3.98 10.79
N GLU A 33 9.70 -4.94 10.63
CA GLU A 33 11.00 -4.77 9.97
C GLU A 33 10.83 -4.58 8.44
N PHE A 34 9.92 -5.29 7.80
CA PHE A 34 9.67 -5.12 6.38
C PHE A 34 8.86 -3.86 6.06
N ILE A 35 7.82 -3.54 6.84
CA ILE A 35 7.13 -2.24 6.74
C ILE A 35 8.17 -1.13 6.90
N PHE A 36 9.14 -1.29 7.81
CA PHE A 36 10.24 -0.35 7.98
C PHE A 36 11.20 -0.29 6.77
N ALA A 37 11.50 -1.42 6.11
CA ALA A 37 12.30 -1.43 4.88
C ALA A 37 11.58 -0.74 3.70
N ASN A 38 10.28 -0.98 3.53
CA ASN A 38 9.44 -0.31 2.53
C ASN A 38 9.29 1.18 2.82
N ASP A 39 9.13 1.54 4.10
CA ASP A 39 9.11 2.90 4.59
C ASP A 39 10.37 3.66 4.18
N PHE A 40 11.54 3.09 4.47
CA PHE A 40 12.83 3.69 4.13
C PHE A 40 13.06 3.84 2.62
N ASN A 41 12.51 2.94 1.80
CA ASN A 41 12.61 3.02 0.35
C ASN A 41 11.70 4.10 -0.23
N PHE A 42 10.47 4.26 0.29
CA PHE A 42 9.55 5.27 -0.23
C PHE A 42 9.92 6.68 0.24
N GLU A 43 10.33 6.87 1.49
CA GLU A 43 10.78 8.19 1.99
C GLU A 43 11.96 8.72 1.13
N LYS A 44 12.96 7.87 0.85
CA LYS A 44 14.06 8.21 -0.07
C LYS A 44 13.59 8.50 -1.49
N THR A 45 12.55 7.81 -1.94
CA THR A 45 11.96 8.08 -3.26
C THR A 45 11.41 9.50 -3.26
N LEU A 46 10.59 9.88 -2.27
CA LEU A 46 10.05 11.24 -2.12
C LEU A 46 11.16 12.30 -2.08
N GLU A 47 12.24 12.07 -1.32
CA GLU A 47 13.40 12.97 -1.25
C GLU A 47 14.10 13.19 -2.60
N SER A 48 14.04 12.19 -3.49
CA SER A 48 14.64 12.26 -4.83
C SER A 48 13.72 12.92 -5.87
N CYS A 49 12.42 13.05 -5.58
CA CYS A 49 11.45 13.61 -6.51
C CYS A 49 11.54 15.14 -6.57
N THR A 50 11.09 15.71 -7.69
CA THR A 50 11.06 17.18 -7.88
C THR A 50 9.64 17.65 -8.16
N PRO A 51 9.22 18.83 -7.64
CA PRO A 51 7.91 19.38 -7.95
C PRO A 51 7.67 19.55 -9.45
N GLU A 52 6.49 19.15 -9.89
CA GLU A 52 6.03 19.28 -11.27
C GLU A 52 4.69 20.02 -11.31
N SER A 53 4.47 20.81 -12.37
CA SER A 53 3.15 21.36 -12.64
C SER A 53 2.28 20.33 -13.36
N GLY A 54 1.14 19.99 -12.80
CA GLY A 54 0.19 19.11 -13.49
C GLY A 54 -1.21 19.11 -12.85
N PRO A 55 -2.25 18.71 -13.61
CA PRO A 55 -3.62 18.73 -13.13
C PRO A 55 -3.96 17.58 -12.17
N GLN A 56 -3.08 16.60 -11.97
CA GLN A 56 -3.33 15.34 -11.24
C GLN A 56 -3.86 15.60 -9.82
N LYS A 57 -3.26 16.56 -9.11
CA LYS A 57 -3.69 16.93 -7.75
C LYS A 57 -5.14 17.40 -7.66
N ASN A 58 -5.72 17.93 -8.75
CA ASN A 58 -7.10 18.44 -8.76
C ASN A 58 -8.13 17.31 -8.67
N PHE A 59 -7.75 16.06 -8.96
CA PHE A 59 -8.64 14.91 -8.87
C PHE A 59 -8.73 14.34 -7.45
N ILE A 60 -7.73 14.66 -6.61
CA ILE A 60 -7.75 14.38 -5.18
C ILE A 60 -8.63 15.43 -4.50
N SER A 61 -9.71 14.99 -3.85
CA SER A 61 -10.76 15.88 -3.37
C SER A 61 -11.33 15.48 -2.00
N PRO A 62 -10.51 15.47 -0.93
CA PRO A 62 -10.93 15.01 0.40
C PRO A 62 -12.08 15.85 0.98
N ASN A 63 -12.15 17.13 0.61
CA ASN A 63 -13.19 18.05 1.08
C ASN A 63 -14.46 18.05 0.21
N ASN A 64 -14.55 17.21 -0.83
CA ASN A 64 -15.79 17.05 -1.58
C ASN A 64 -16.87 16.41 -0.67
N PRO A 65 -18.13 16.92 -0.65
CA PRO A 65 -19.16 16.41 0.25
C PRO A 65 -19.45 14.91 0.12
N LEU A 66 -19.41 14.35 -1.10
CA LEU A 66 -19.63 12.93 -1.34
C LEU A 66 -18.47 12.09 -0.79
N ILE A 67 -17.24 12.54 -1.01
CA ILE A 67 -16.04 11.89 -0.47
C ILE A 67 -16.02 11.96 1.05
N THR A 68 -16.29 13.14 1.62
CA THR A 68 -16.38 13.34 3.07
C THR A 68 -17.42 12.40 3.69
N SER A 69 -18.62 12.32 3.11
CA SER A 69 -19.68 11.46 3.63
C SER A 69 -19.32 9.98 3.55
N GLN A 70 -18.70 9.55 2.44
CA GLN A 70 -18.27 8.17 2.26
C GLN A 70 -17.12 7.79 3.19
N ALA A 71 -16.13 8.68 3.35
CA ALA A 71 -15.01 8.47 4.27
C ALA A 71 -15.53 8.33 5.70
N ILE A 72 -16.43 9.21 6.15
CA ILE A 72 -17.06 9.11 7.48
C ILE A 72 -17.79 7.78 7.63
N LEU A 73 -18.62 7.39 6.67
CA LEU A 73 -19.35 6.13 6.72
C LEU A 73 -18.43 4.91 6.94
N LEU A 74 -17.26 4.89 6.30
CA LEU A 74 -16.34 3.75 6.31
C LEU A 74 -15.37 3.77 7.50
N MET A 75 -14.89 4.96 7.89
CA MET A 75 -13.68 5.09 8.69
C MET A 75 -13.98 5.52 10.14
N ASP A 76 -15.15 6.06 10.45
CA ASP A 76 -15.43 6.66 11.78
C ASP A 76 -15.40 5.66 12.94
N ASN A 77 -15.64 4.37 12.65
CA ASN A 77 -15.58 3.30 13.65
C ASN A 77 -14.16 2.73 13.86
N GLY A 78 -13.19 3.09 13.01
CA GLY A 78 -11.81 2.60 13.11
C GLY A 78 -11.09 3.21 14.31
N GLN A 79 -10.49 2.35 15.15
CA GLN A 79 -9.84 2.74 16.39
C GLN A 79 -8.45 3.36 16.17
N ASN A 80 -7.82 3.07 15.04
CA ASN A 80 -6.50 3.53 14.65
C ASN A 80 -6.46 3.77 13.13
N ASP A 81 -5.38 4.40 12.64
CA ASP A 81 -5.29 4.79 11.23
C ASP A 81 -5.19 3.58 10.30
N PHE A 82 -4.64 2.46 10.78
CA PHE A 82 -4.63 1.20 10.04
C PHE A 82 -6.07 0.68 9.78
N GLU A 83 -6.92 0.63 10.80
CA GLU A 83 -8.31 0.19 10.66
C GLU A 83 -9.11 1.10 9.73
N LYS A 84 -8.89 2.42 9.81
CA LYS A 84 -9.47 3.40 8.89
C LYS A 84 -9.01 3.14 7.45
N LEU A 85 -7.71 2.99 7.24
CA LEU A 85 -7.12 2.69 5.93
C LEU A 85 -7.72 1.40 5.38
N LYS A 86 -7.82 0.36 6.20
CA LYS A 86 -8.36 -0.93 5.80
C LYS A 86 -9.81 -0.82 5.32
N SER A 87 -10.67 -0.12 6.06
CA SER A 87 -12.07 0.08 5.65
C SER A 87 -12.19 0.85 4.34
N ALA A 88 -11.39 1.91 4.16
CA ALA A 88 -11.37 2.69 2.91
C ALA A 88 -10.84 1.88 1.72
N PHE A 89 -9.76 1.12 1.95
CA PHE A 89 -9.17 0.23 0.95
C PHE A 89 -10.15 -0.87 0.52
N ASP A 90 -10.76 -1.56 1.50
CA ASP A 90 -11.70 -2.65 1.23
C ASP A 90 -12.84 -2.15 0.33
N PHE A 91 -13.35 -0.95 0.59
CA PHE A 91 -14.35 -0.32 -0.25
C PHE A 91 -13.82 0.02 -1.66
N ALA A 92 -12.69 0.71 -1.77
CA ALA A 92 -12.10 1.08 -3.07
C ALA A 92 -11.77 -0.17 -3.92
N SER A 93 -11.38 -1.26 -3.27
CA SER A 93 -11.04 -2.53 -3.91
C SER A 93 -12.27 -3.32 -4.32
N LYS A 94 -13.21 -3.55 -3.40
CA LYS A 94 -14.30 -4.52 -3.57
C LYS A 94 -15.62 -3.91 -4.04
N ASN A 95 -15.81 -2.59 -3.89
CA ASN A 95 -17.06 -1.90 -4.23
C ASN A 95 -16.93 -0.99 -5.46
N ILE A 96 -15.76 -0.92 -6.08
CA ILE A 96 -15.53 -0.20 -7.33
C ILE A 96 -15.16 -1.22 -8.40
N ASP A 97 -16.00 -1.36 -9.42
CA ASP A 97 -15.74 -2.27 -10.53
C ASP A 97 -14.60 -1.77 -11.40
N TYR A 98 -13.73 -2.68 -11.83
CA TYR A 98 -12.63 -2.31 -12.72
C TYR A 98 -13.18 -1.95 -14.11
N LYS A 99 -12.97 -0.71 -14.53
CA LYS A 99 -13.37 -0.22 -15.86
C LYS A 99 -12.47 0.91 -16.33
N VAL A 100 -11.95 0.77 -17.54
CA VAL A 100 -11.07 1.78 -18.15
C VAL A 100 -11.90 2.94 -18.71
N TYR A 101 -11.47 4.15 -18.40
CA TYR A 101 -12.00 5.39 -18.94
C TYR A 101 -10.91 6.13 -19.73
N GLY A 102 -11.30 6.89 -20.75
CA GLY A 102 -10.35 7.60 -21.64
C GLY A 102 -9.88 8.95 -21.09
N ASN A 103 -10.32 9.33 -19.90
CA ASN A 103 -10.07 10.63 -19.29
C ASN A 103 -9.86 10.47 -17.78
N TRP A 104 -9.12 11.39 -17.19
CA TRP A 104 -9.05 11.55 -15.74
C TRP A 104 -10.43 11.80 -15.15
N ARG A 105 -10.65 11.27 -13.95
CA ARG A 105 -11.92 11.38 -13.23
C ARG A 105 -11.70 11.86 -11.81
N TYR A 106 -12.64 12.66 -11.33
CA TYR A 106 -12.66 13.07 -9.93
C TYR A 106 -13.08 11.90 -9.05
N ALA A 107 -12.56 11.85 -7.82
CA ALA A 107 -12.95 10.83 -6.84
C ALA A 107 -14.49 10.71 -6.69
N SER A 108 -15.22 11.84 -6.75
CA SER A 108 -16.69 11.83 -6.67
C SER A 108 -17.34 11.09 -7.83
N GLU A 109 -16.82 11.22 -9.06
CA GLU A 109 -17.34 10.51 -10.22
C GLU A 109 -17.11 9.00 -10.11
N VAL A 110 -15.94 8.60 -9.60
CA VAL A 110 -15.63 7.19 -9.31
C VAL A 110 -16.62 6.64 -8.29
N LEU A 111 -16.90 7.41 -7.23
CA LEU A 111 -17.82 7.03 -6.17
C LEU A 111 -19.28 6.89 -6.65
N GLU A 112 -19.73 7.81 -7.51
CA GLU A 112 -21.08 7.82 -8.09
C GLU A 112 -21.27 6.67 -9.09
N THR A 113 -20.30 6.45 -9.96
CA THR A 113 -20.39 5.42 -11.01
C THR A 113 -19.98 4.03 -10.55
N LYS A 114 -19.43 3.90 -9.34
CA LYS A 114 -18.90 2.66 -8.76
C LYS A 114 -17.96 1.91 -9.70
N SER A 115 -17.21 2.65 -10.52
CA SER A 115 -16.30 2.04 -11.50
C SER A 115 -15.15 2.95 -11.87
N GLY A 116 -14.00 2.34 -12.15
CA GLY A 116 -12.77 3.02 -12.54
C GLY A 116 -11.59 2.07 -12.66
N ASP A 117 -10.49 2.53 -13.24
CA ASP A 117 -9.25 1.76 -13.37
C ASP A 117 -8.31 1.94 -12.16
N CYS A 118 -7.04 1.56 -12.32
CA CYS A 118 -6.01 1.71 -11.29
C CYS A 118 -5.83 3.15 -10.80
N THR A 119 -5.93 4.14 -11.68
CA THR A 119 -5.78 5.55 -11.32
C THR A 119 -7.02 6.04 -10.58
N ASP A 120 -8.21 5.73 -11.10
CA ASP A 120 -9.49 6.12 -10.50
C ASP A 120 -9.65 5.57 -9.08
N LYS A 121 -9.34 4.28 -8.87
CA LYS A 121 -9.39 3.62 -7.56
C LYS A 121 -8.38 4.23 -6.58
N SER A 122 -7.18 4.55 -7.04
CA SER A 122 -6.14 5.18 -6.21
C SER A 122 -6.51 6.61 -5.82
N VAL A 123 -7.03 7.40 -6.77
CA VAL A 123 -7.56 8.76 -6.54
C VAL A 123 -8.69 8.76 -5.51
N LEU A 124 -9.63 7.82 -5.62
CA LEU A 124 -10.71 7.66 -4.65
C LEU A 124 -10.17 7.32 -3.25
N LEU A 125 -9.25 6.35 -3.16
CA LEU A 125 -8.67 5.91 -1.90
C LEU A 125 -7.92 7.06 -1.21
N VAL A 126 -7.00 7.73 -1.90
CA VAL A 126 -6.24 8.86 -1.34
C VAL A 126 -7.17 10.00 -0.91
N SER A 127 -8.20 10.31 -1.68
CA SER A 127 -9.18 11.34 -1.30
C SER A 127 -9.92 10.98 0.01
N MET A 128 -10.19 9.70 0.29
CA MET A 128 -10.79 9.28 1.56
C MET A 128 -9.78 9.28 2.71
N LEU A 129 -8.53 8.88 2.46
CA LEU A 129 -7.46 8.84 3.46
C LEU A 129 -7.09 10.25 3.94
N GLU A 130 -6.86 11.19 3.02
CA GLU A 130 -6.52 12.57 3.35
C GLU A 130 -7.65 13.28 4.11
N LYS A 131 -8.91 12.87 3.90
CA LYS A 131 -10.06 13.39 4.67
C LYS A 131 -9.93 13.11 6.18
N TYR A 132 -9.29 12.00 6.55
CA TYR A 132 -9.02 11.63 7.95
C TYR A 132 -7.62 12.06 8.42
N GLY A 133 -6.90 12.85 7.62
CA GLY A 133 -5.54 13.31 7.95
C GLY A 133 -4.47 12.22 7.79
N ILE A 134 -4.79 11.10 7.13
CA ILE A 134 -3.80 10.06 6.82
C ILE A 134 -3.01 10.54 5.61
N GLU A 135 -1.73 10.84 5.83
CA GLU A 135 -0.83 11.27 4.76
C GLU A 135 -0.72 10.17 3.71
N SER A 136 -1.02 10.50 2.46
CA SER A 136 -1.04 9.54 1.37
C SER A 136 -0.75 10.18 0.02
N TYR A 137 -0.31 9.36 -0.92
CA TYR A 137 -0.01 9.73 -2.30
C TYR A 137 -0.58 8.68 -3.24
N VAL A 138 -1.09 9.12 -4.39
CA VAL A 138 -1.21 8.26 -5.56
C VAL A 138 0.19 8.18 -6.19
N ILE A 139 0.61 6.97 -6.51
CA ILE A 139 1.85 6.68 -7.22
C ILE A 139 1.50 6.24 -8.64
N THR A 140 2.19 6.79 -9.64
CA THR A 140 2.14 6.28 -11.01
C THR A 140 3.45 5.58 -11.35
N GLY A 141 3.32 4.44 -12.01
CA GLY A 141 4.43 3.63 -12.49
C GLY A 141 4.69 3.82 -13.98
N LYS A 142 5.97 3.78 -14.37
CA LYS A 142 6.41 3.85 -15.77
C LYS A 142 5.74 2.77 -16.62
N LYS A 143 5.42 3.11 -17.86
CA LYS A 143 4.82 2.16 -18.81
C LYS A 143 5.74 0.95 -19.06
N VAL A 144 5.26 -0.27 -18.77
CA VAL A 144 5.93 -1.54 -19.11
C VAL A 144 5.08 -2.26 -20.15
N ASN A 145 5.63 -2.53 -21.34
CA ASN A 145 4.94 -3.21 -22.45
C ASN A 145 3.55 -2.62 -22.77
N ASP A 146 3.46 -1.30 -22.86
CA ASP A 146 2.24 -0.53 -23.09
C ASP A 146 1.22 -0.43 -21.94
N TYR A 147 1.56 -0.92 -20.74
CA TYR A 147 0.72 -0.77 -19.56
C TYR A 147 1.40 0.16 -18.55
N SER A 148 0.73 1.22 -18.14
CA SER A 148 1.07 1.99 -16.94
C SER A 148 0.21 1.49 -15.78
N HIS A 149 0.67 1.74 -14.54
CA HIS A 149 -0.08 1.35 -13.35
C HIS A 149 -0.12 2.48 -12.34
N ALA A 150 -1.14 2.46 -11.47
CA ALA A 150 -1.25 3.40 -10.38
C ALA A 150 -1.67 2.68 -9.09
N TRP A 151 -1.06 3.07 -7.98
CA TRP A 151 -1.34 2.53 -6.65
C TRP A 151 -1.20 3.64 -5.59
N VAL A 152 -1.26 3.28 -4.31
CA VAL A 152 -1.28 4.23 -3.20
C VAL A 152 -0.12 3.97 -2.25
N ALA A 153 0.54 5.04 -1.77
CA ALA A 153 1.30 5.01 -0.53
C ALA A 153 0.51 5.74 0.56
N ALA A 154 0.44 5.17 1.75
CA ALA A 154 -0.21 5.76 2.92
C ALA A 154 0.68 5.60 4.16
N LYS A 155 0.76 6.64 4.98
CA LYS A 155 1.61 6.67 6.16
C LYS A 155 0.82 6.22 7.38
N ILE A 156 1.20 5.09 7.95
CA ILE A 156 0.58 4.49 9.14
C ILE A 156 1.65 4.34 10.21
N ASP A 157 1.41 4.87 11.41
CA ASP A 157 2.37 4.84 12.53
C ASP A 157 3.78 5.31 12.12
N ASN A 158 3.84 6.41 11.35
CA ASN A 158 5.03 7.01 10.74
C ASN A 158 5.76 6.16 9.69
N LYS A 159 5.20 5.02 9.29
CA LYS A 159 5.78 4.16 8.24
C LYS A 159 4.97 4.21 6.97
N TRP A 160 5.63 4.30 5.81
CA TRP A 160 4.96 4.22 4.52
C TRP A 160 4.59 2.79 4.13
N LEU A 161 3.31 2.62 3.86
CA LEU A 161 2.75 1.40 3.32
C LEU A 161 2.28 1.65 1.89
N GLN A 162 2.77 0.83 0.96
CA GLN A 162 2.29 0.82 -0.42
C GLN A 162 1.21 -0.24 -0.61
N ILE A 163 0.04 0.16 -1.10
CA ILE A 163 -1.17 -0.65 -1.27
C ILE A 163 -1.77 -0.42 -2.65
N ASP A 164 -2.33 -1.47 -3.25
CA ASP A 164 -2.94 -1.41 -4.56
C ASP A 164 -4.44 -1.75 -4.48
N PRO A 165 -5.34 -0.75 -4.62
CA PRO A 165 -6.79 -0.98 -4.59
C PRO A 165 -7.31 -1.75 -5.82
N THR A 166 -6.45 -2.19 -6.74
CA THR A 166 -6.78 -3.13 -7.83
C THR A 166 -6.44 -4.59 -7.50
N ALA A 167 -5.60 -4.85 -6.48
CA ALA A 167 -5.14 -6.19 -6.11
C ALA A 167 -6.18 -7.04 -5.35
N GLY A 168 -7.34 -6.47 -4.98
CA GLY A 168 -8.46 -7.22 -4.39
C GLY A 168 -8.40 -7.30 -2.86
N ASP A 169 -7.36 -7.89 -2.28
CA ASP A 169 -7.25 -8.11 -0.83
C ASP A 169 -6.05 -7.37 -0.20
N LEU A 170 -6.34 -6.57 0.83
CA LEU A 170 -5.34 -5.87 1.60
C LEU A 170 -4.46 -6.84 2.40
N ASN A 171 -5.05 -7.92 2.91
CA ASN A 171 -4.31 -8.94 3.65
C ASN A 171 -3.30 -9.62 2.75
N PHE A 172 -3.62 -9.85 1.48
CA PHE A 172 -2.64 -10.37 0.53
C PHE A 172 -1.46 -9.40 0.35
N VAL A 173 -1.72 -8.09 0.28
CA VAL A 173 -0.65 -7.09 0.23
C VAL A 173 0.17 -7.17 1.53
N TYR A 174 -0.44 -7.09 2.70
CA TYR A 174 0.28 -7.14 3.98
C TYR A 174 1.04 -8.45 4.22
N ASP A 175 0.39 -9.60 4.07
CA ASP A 175 1.01 -10.92 4.25
C ASP A 175 2.16 -11.10 3.28
N CYS A 176 2.04 -10.56 2.08
CA CYS A 176 3.12 -10.57 1.13
C CYS A 176 4.26 -9.63 1.54
N LEU A 177 3.97 -8.39 1.94
CA LEU A 177 5.01 -7.52 2.48
C LEU A 177 5.67 -8.16 3.73
N ALA A 178 4.95 -8.92 4.55
CA ALA A 178 5.51 -9.61 5.70
C ALA A 178 6.48 -10.75 5.37
N ASP A 179 6.38 -11.33 4.17
CA ASP A 179 7.17 -12.48 3.75
C ASP A 179 8.37 -11.99 2.91
N GLU A 180 9.58 -12.22 3.42
CA GLU A 180 10.85 -11.88 2.76
C GLU A 180 11.03 -12.55 1.39
N ASN A 181 10.31 -13.65 1.14
CA ASN A 181 10.30 -14.37 -0.13
C ASN A 181 9.19 -13.90 -1.06
N CYS A 182 8.33 -13.00 -0.58
CA CYS A 182 7.21 -12.57 -1.37
C CYS A 182 7.63 -11.60 -2.46
N THR A 183 7.17 -11.92 -3.67
CA THR A 183 7.42 -11.13 -4.85
C THR A 183 6.20 -10.26 -5.17
N TYR A 184 5.63 -9.55 -4.19
CA TYR A 184 4.70 -8.46 -4.52
C TYR A 184 5.50 -7.33 -5.12
N HIS A 185 5.60 -7.42 -6.43
CA HIS A 185 6.18 -6.41 -7.26
C HIS A 185 5.04 -5.80 -8.04
N ASN A 186 4.70 -4.56 -7.69
CA ASN A 186 4.39 -3.63 -8.75
C ASN A 186 5.71 -3.50 -9.53
N ASN A 187 5.88 -4.27 -10.61
CA ASN A 187 7.09 -4.32 -11.48
C ASN A 187 7.32 -2.98 -12.23
N TYR A 188 6.88 -1.90 -11.61
CA TYR A 188 6.76 -0.58 -12.14
C TYR A 188 7.74 0.32 -11.38
N GLU A 189 8.66 0.91 -12.12
CA GLU A 189 9.47 2.01 -11.59
C GLU A 189 8.55 3.21 -11.32
N ILE A 190 8.69 3.85 -10.16
CA ILE A 190 7.89 5.03 -9.79
C ILE A 190 8.26 6.17 -10.74
N GLU A 191 7.26 6.71 -11.43
CA GLU A 191 7.37 7.82 -12.40
C GLU A 191 6.92 9.15 -11.80
N SER A 192 5.82 9.13 -11.04
CA SER A 192 5.33 10.33 -10.36
C SER A 192 4.55 9.95 -9.12
N VAL A 193 4.46 10.89 -8.18
CA VAL A 193 3.56 10.79 -7.04
C VAL A 193 2.78 12.08 -6.89
N PHE A 194 1.53 12.00 -6.43
CA PHE A 194 0.71 13.20 -6.22
C PHE A 194 -0.33 12.99 -5.13
N ASN A 195 -0.73 14.09 -4.51
CA ASN A 195 -1.86 14.18 -3.57
C ASN A 195 -2.59 15.52 -3.76
N GLU A 196 -3.46 15.95 -2.84
CA GLU A 196 -4.18 17.23 -3.02
C GLU A 196 -3.25 18.46 -3.05
N ARG A 197 -2.05 18.36 -2.46
CA ARG A 197 -1.13 19.48 -2.23
C ARG A 197 -0.18 19.66 -3.41
N GLU A 198 0.35 18.55 -3.93
CA GLU A 198 1.47 18.58 -4.87
C GLU A 198 1.44 17.45 -5.89
N VAL A 199 2.20 17.68 -6.97
CA VAL A 199 2.55 16.68 -7.97
C VAL A 199 4.07 16.67 -8.02
N LEU A 200 4.67 15.49 -7.86
CA LEU A 200 6.11 15.29 -7.86
C LEU A 200 6.47 14.31 -8.97
N LYS A 201 7.47 14.67 -9.77
CA LYS A 201 8.08 13.76 -10.73
C LYS A 201 9.20 12.99 -10.06
N CYS A 202 9.21 11.68 -10.24
CA CYS A 202 10.11 10.74 -9.59
C CYS A 202 10.80 9.87 -10.64
N GLY A 203 12.05 9.50 -10.41
CA GLY A 203 12.86 8.80 -11.42
C GLY A 203 13.37 9.72 -12.52
N ASN A 204 14.39 9.23 -13.25
CA ASN A 204 15.01 9.93 -14.38
C ASN A 204 14.19 9.80 -15.66
#